data_AF-A0AAV5GG78-F1
#
_entry.id   AF-A0AAV5GG78-F1
#
_cell.length_a   1.000
_cell.length_b   1.000
_cell.length_c   1.000
_cell.angle_alpha   90.00
_cell.angle_beta   90.00
_cell.angle_gamma   90.00
#
_symmetry.space_group_name_H-M   'P 1'
#
loop_
_entity.id
_entity.type
_entity.pdbx_description
1 polymer ?
#
loop_
_entity_poly.entity_id
_entity_poly.type
_entity_poly.pdbx_seq_one_letter_code
_entity_poly.pdbx_strand_id
1 'polypeptide(L)'
;MADAFKTQGNAAIAEKKWLKASKLYTQAIELETDHEKLGSLYSNRSVAFLQLEQFDKALEDANNAALKRPDWSKAHARVGEVYARQQDFELAVMAYKRAVEKAEDDASRSRYRKSLEVTQAAWSKAKEHAQSRPNVYSARNDLSEHFIVRLNMDIARGNYVLDPESPLAACVVAHRCCTTGWQSVDKQISLMPDGKNVSITNGDALAELAECLILDELSFYIVSGNDPKFPLPQKLTKMLMGEIELFKATKYFTNAVWSARDIIADLDKRIAKEGRQFVRMATASLIRSRIVSSAILNVNGDRAAAVQHLKLALGLLEEGNKKWKREPYEDKGMTLKPTMVRGVRTLLLKNLLAAHRDAKTASAKRMFKLEDVENLAKEIIEECPESVWPRRDGSHHRVAYGMMPVWEAYSALAYCNSNRAMQPLHNVQPGQVVLADLDAARRAAEYYDKAAALQGNHHSRRFMMYFGLECWLRAGGLSVREVRRRNAEAKEVDRETSRWFGEMSADTPARQFIESQLDSITEHMRQDPRVRDTAIIKPVPTFNMRVTDPNWKPSQVAGPDFWLPLPGEVGLADCLFPSRT
;
A
#
# COMPACT_ATOMS: atom_id res chain seq x y z
N MET A 1 -23.07 -39.27 -20.99
CA MET A 1 -23.16 -38.19 -22.00
C MET A 1 -22.02 -37.18 -21.89
N ALA A 2 -21.63 -36.75 -20.67
CA ALA A 2 -20.47 -35.87 -20.45
C ALA A 2 -19.17 -36.38 -21.11
N ASP A 3 -18.85 -37.68 -21.00
CA ASP A 3 -17.65 -38.27 -21.59
C ASP A 3 -17.60 -38.19 -23.13
N ALA A 4 -18.75 -38.22 -23.80
CA ALA A 4 -18.83 -38.06 -25.25
C ALA A 4 -18.44 -36.62 -25.66
N PHE A 5 -18.99 -35.61 -24.97
CA PHE A 5 -18.62 -34.21 -25.18
C PHE A 5 -17.17 -33.93 -24.84
N LYS A 6 -16.63 -34.52 -23.75
CA LYS A 6 -15.21 -34.46 -23.41
C LYS A 6 -14.33 -34.98 -24.55
N THR A 7 -14.69 -36.14 -25.11
CA THR A 7 -13.93 -36.77 -26.20
C THR A 7 -13.97 -35.92 -27.47
N GLN A 8 -15.13 -35.38 -27.82
CA GLN A 8 -15.25 -34.44 -28.95
C GLN A 8 -14.48 -33.13 -28.70
N GLY A 9 -14.48 -32.63 -27.46
CA GLY A 9 -13.68 -31.46 -27.05
C GLY A 9 -12.18 -31.71 -27.20
N ASN A 10 -11.71 -32.89 -26.79
CA ASN A 10 -10.31 -33.30 -26.96
C ASN A 10 -9.92 -33.39 -28.45
N ALA A 11 -10.79 -33.96 -29.30
CA ALA A 11 -10.58 -33.98 -30.74
C ALA A 11 -10.53 -32.56 -31.34
N ALA A 12 -11.42 -31.66 -30.90
CA ALA A 12 -11.40 -30.27 -31.32
C ALA A 12 -10.13 -29.51 -30.88
N ILE A 13 -9.56 -29.82 -29.70
CA ILE A 13 -8.24 -29.33 -29.29
C ILE A 13 -7.14 -29.82 -30.24
N ALA A 14 -7.15 -31.11 -30.60
CA ALA A 14 -6.16 -31.68 -31.52
C ALA A 14 -6.24 -31.04 -32.92
N GLU A 15 -7.45 -30.71 -33.38
CA GLU A 15 -7.72 -29.99 -34.63
C GLU A 15 -7.49 -28.47 -34.53
N LYS A 16 -7.03 -27.95 -33.37
CA LYS A 16 -6.86 -26.51 -33.09
C LYS A 16 -8.14 -25.67 -33.22
N LYS A 17 -9.31 -26.30 -33.11
CA LYS A 17 -10.64 -25.64 -33.14
C LYS A 17 -11.03 -25.18 -31.74
N TRP A 18 -10.33 -24.19 -31.20
CA TRP A 18 -10.41 -23.76 -29.80
C TRP A 18 -11.81 -23.33 -29.35
N LEU A 19 -12.51 -22.55 -30.18
CA LEU A 19 -13.89 -22.11 -29.88
C LEU A 19 -14.88 -23.27 -29.86
N LYS A 20 -14.68 -24.27 -30.73
CA LYS A 20 -15.49 -25.49 -30.72
C LYS A 20 -15.20 -26.33 -29.48
N ALA A 21 -13.92 -26.47 -29.13
CA ALA A 21 -13.49 -27.17 -27.93
C ALA A 21 -14.06 -26.54 -26.66
N SER A 22 -14.03 -25.20 -26.53
CA SER A 22 -14.57 -24.53 -25.34
C SER A 22 -16.06 -24.77 -25.15
N LYS A 23 -16.85 -24.71 -26.23
CA LYS A 23 -18.29 -25.04 -26.20
C LYS A 23 -18.56 -26.49 -25.81
N LEU A 24 -17.81 -27.44 -26.39
CA LEU A 24 -17.96 -28.87 -26.09
C LEU A 24 -17.58 -29.19 -24.64
N TYR A 25 -16.54 -28.57 -24.10
CA TYR A 25 -16.21 -28.73 -22.68
C TYR A 25 -17.25 -28.09 -21.76
N THR A 26 -17.84 -26.95 -22.12
CA THR A 26 -18.95 -26.36 -21.36
C THR A 26 -20.13 -27.33 -21.27
N GLN A 27 -20.54 -27.94 -22.38
CA GLN A 27 -21.59 -28.97 -22.38
C GLN A 27 -21.21 -30.20 -21.54
N ALA A 28 -19.93 -30.60 -21.55
CA ALA A 28 -19.45 -31.68 -20.69
C ALA A 28 -19.51 -31.31 -19.20
N ILE A 29 -19.16 -30.06 -18.84
CA ILE A 29 -19.18 -29.55 -17.46
C ILE A 29 -20.60 -29.46 -16.92
N GLU A 30 -21.56 -29.01 -17.73
CA GLU A 30 -22.98 -28.93 -17.36
C GLU A 30 -23.61 -30.30 -17.03
N LEU A 31 -23.05 -31.38 -17.59
CA LEU A 31 -23.56 -32.74 -17.43
C LEU A 31 -22.72 -33.59 -16.46
N GLU A 32 -21.60 -33.08 -15.96
CA GLU A 32 -20.70 -33.81 -15.07
C GLU A 32 -20.94 -33.44 -13.61
N THR A 33 -20.99 -34.46 -12.75
CA THR A 33 -21.25 -34.30 -11.30
C THR A 33 -20.08 -34.77 -10.46
N ASP A 34 -19.16 -35.56 -11.04
CA ASP A 34 -17.96 -36.00 -10.36
C ASP A 34 -16.92 -34.88 -10.26
N HIS A 35 -16.45 -34.64 -9.04
CA HIS A 35 -15.53 -33.54 -8.74
C HIS A 35 -14.17 -33.66 -9.47
N GLU A 36 -13.62 -34.87 -9.60
CA GLU A 36 -12.31 -35.06 -10.26
C GLU A 36 -12.41 -34.92 -11.78
N LYS A 37 -13.49 -35.45 -12.37
CA LYS A 37 -13.78 -35.29 -13.79
C LYS A 37 -14.05 -33.83 -14.14
N LEU A 38 -14.78 -33.10 -13.29
CA LEU A 38 -14.94 -31.64 -13.41
C LEU A 38 -13.60 -30.92 -13.41
N GLY A 39 -12.69 -31.26 -12.48
CA GLY A 39 -11.34 -30.69 -12.46
C GLY A 39 -10.57 -30.91 -13.77
N SER A 40 -10.71 -32.10 -14.36
CA SER A 40 -10.09 -32.43 -15.65
C SER A 40 -10.71 -31.65 -16.82
N LEU A 41 -12.03 -31.44 -16.81
CA LEU A 41 -12.74 -30.66 -17.82
C LEU A 41 -12.38 -29.18 -17.76
N TYR A 42 -12.34 -28.59 -16.56
CA TYR A 42 -11.87 -27.22 -16.36
C TYR A 42 -10.43 -27.05 -16.84
N SER A 43 -9.53 -28.00 -16.51
CA SER A 43 -8.15 -27.95 -17.00
C SER A 43 -8.01 -28.05 -18.52
N ASN A 44 -8.95 -28.68 -19.21
CA ASN A 44 -8.91 -28.79 -20.67
C ASN A 44 -9.54 -27.57 -21.35
N ARG A 45 -10.60 -27.01 -20.76
CA ARG A 45 -11.26 -25.80 -21.24
C ARG A 45 -10.39 -24.56 -21.04
N SER A 46 -9.61 -24.51 -19.95
CA SER A 46 -8.63 -23.44 -19.74
C SER A 46 -7.62 -23.34 -20.88
N VAL A 47 -7.18 -24.47 -21.45
CA VAL A 47 -6.29 -24.49 -22.63
C VAL A 47 -6.99 -23.90 -23.85
N ALA A 48 -8.26 -24.25 -24.09
CA ALA A 48 -9.02 -23.69 -25.19
C ALA A 48 -9.14 -22.16 -25.06
N PHE A 49 -9.43 -21.66 -23.85
CA PHE A 49 -9.49 -20.21 -23.59
C PHE A 49 -8.11 -19.54 -23.70
N LEU A 50 -7.04 -20.20 -23.25
CA LEU A 50 -5.69 -19.69 -23.35
C LEU A 50 -5.24 -19.52 -24.82
N GLN A 51 -5.61 -20.46 -25.69
CA GLN A 51 -5.34 -20.37 -27.14
C GLN A 51 -6.23 -19.35 -27.87
N LEU A 52 -7.37 -18.98 -27.27
CA LEU A 52 -8.22 -17.87 -27.72
C LEU A 52 -7.81 -16.52 -27.11
N GLU A 53 -6.73 -16.48 -26.34
CA GLU A 53 -6.26 -15.29 -25.61
C GLU A 53 -7.32 -14.70 -24.65
N GLN A 54 -8.29 -15.52 -24.22
CA GLN A 54 -9.28 -15.18 -23.19
C GLN A 54 -8.71 -15.51 -21.82
N PHE A 55 -7.71 -14.75 -21.40
CA PHE A 55 -6.89 -15.10 -20.23
C PHE A 55 -7.68 -15.17 -18.92
N ASP A 56 -8.65 -14.28 -18.69
CA ASP A 56 -9.46 -14.29 -17.46
C ASP A 56 -10.26 -15.59 -17.31
N LYS A 57 -10.91 -16.03 -18.39
CA LYS A 57 -11.65 -17.30 -18.40
C LYS A 57 -10.72 -18.51 -18.32
N ALA A 58 -9.55 -18.42 -18.95
CA ALA A 58 -8.53 -19.46 -18.85
C ALA A 58 -8.02 -19.61 -17.42
N LEU A 59 -7.81 -18.49 -16.73
CA LEU A 59 -7.35 -18.44 -15.35
C LEU A 59 -8.42 -18.94 -14.38
N GLU A 60 -9.66 -18.51 -14.56
CA GLU A 60 -10.83 -19.00 -13.81
C GLU A 60 -10.93 -20.53 -13.91
N ASP A 61 -10.89 -21.07 -15.13
CA ASP A 61 -10.93 -22.52 -15.35
C ASP A 61 -9.69 -23.25 -14.79
N ALA A 62 -8.49 -22.68 -14.92
CA ALA A 62 -7.29 -23.27 -14.35
C ALA A 62 -7.33 -23.31 -12.82
N ASN A 63 -7.83 -22.23 -12.19
CA ASN A 63 -8.04 -22.17 -10.73
C ASN A 63 -9.14 -23.13 -10.28
N ASN A 64 -10.25 -23.23 -11.02
CA ASN A 64 -11.29 -24.21 -10.75
C ASN A 64 -10.76 -25.65 -10.85
N ALA A 65 -9.89 -25.94 -11.82
CA ALA A 65 -9.22 -27.24 -11.91
C ALA A 65 -8.35 -27.52 -10.67
N ALA A 66 -7.58 -26.54 -10.22
CA ALA A 66 -6.73 -26.66 -9.03
C ALA A 66 -7.56 -26.74 -7.74
N LEU A 67 -8.74 -26.12 -7.69
CA LEU A 67 -9.68 -26.20 -6.58
C LEU A 67 -10.33 -27.59 -6.49
N LYS A 68 -10.73 -28.15 -7.63
CA LYS A 68 -11.37 -29.48 -7.69
C LYS A 68 -10.37 -30.62 -7.48
N ARG A 69 -9.11 -30.44 -7.88
CA ARG A 69 -8.03 -31.41 -7.68
C ARG A 69 -6.77 -30.73 -7.10
N PRO A 70 -6.73 -30.45 -5.78
CA PRO A 70 -5.64 -29.69 -5.16
C PRO A 70 -4.25 -30.31 -5.28
N ASP A 71 -4.16 -31.64 -5.32
CA ASP A 71 -2.88 -32.35 -5.43
C ASP A 71 -2.48 -32.65 -6.89
N TRP A 72 -3.30 -32.26 -7.86
CA TRP A 72 -3.01 -32.54 -9.26
C TRP A 72 -2.06 -31.51 -9.86
N SER A 73 -0.79 -31.87 -9.98
CA SER A 73 0.27 -31.01 -10.51
C SER A 73 -0.06 -30.32 -11.84
N LYS A 74 -0.77 -31.01 -12.74
CA LYS A 74 -1.16 -30.45 -14.04
C LYS A 74 -2.10 -29.25 -13.92
N ALA A 75 -2.98 -29.21 -12.92
CA ALA A 75 -3.85 -28.05 -12.71
C ALA A 75 -3.04 -26.81 -12.30
N HIS A 76 -2.10 -26.97 -11.37
CA HIS A 76 -1.18 -25.87 -10.99
C HIS A 76 -0.31 -25.43 -12.16
N ALA A 77 0.13 -26.36 -13.01
CA ALA A 77 0.86 -26.02 -14.23
C ALA A 77 0.01 -25.21 -15.23
N ARG A 78 -1.30 -25.46 -15.32
CA ARG A 78 -2.21 -24.63 -16.15
C ARG A 78 -2.32 -23.22 -15.61
N VAL A 79 -2.42 -23.05 -14.29
CA VAL A 79 -2.39 -21.71 -13.67
C VAL A 79 -1.08 -20.99 -14.01
N GLY A 80 0.05 -21.69 -13.89
CA GLY A 80 1.36 -21.14 -14.26
C GLY A 80 1.47 -20.79 -15.75
N GLU A 81 0.88 -21.58 -16.64
CA GLU A 81 0.87 -21.34 -18.07
C GLU A 81 0.05 -20.11 -18.45
N VAL A 82 -1.13 -19.93 -17.82
CA VAL A 82 -1.98 -18.76 -18.06
C VAL A 82 -1.27 -17.48 -17.61
N TYR A 83 -0.73 -17.45 -16.39
CA TYR A 83 0.03 -16.29 -15.90
C TYR A 83 1.29 -16.02 -16.73
N ALA A 84 2.01 -17.06 -17.17
CA ALA A 84 3.20 -16.86 -18.00
C ALA A 84 2.84 -16.21 -19.35
N ARG A 85 1.69 -16.56 -19.92
CA ARG A 85 1.17 -15.96 -21.17
C ARG A 85 0.65 -14.54 -20.97
N GLN A 86 0.12 -14.22 -19.79
CA GLN A 86 -0.21 -12.85 -19.36
C GLN A 86 1.03 -12.01 -19.02
N GLN A 87 2.23 -12.61 -19.02
CA GLN A 87 3.49 -12.00 -18.56
C GLN A 87 3.51 -11.67 -17.07
N ASP A 88 2.65 -12.33 -16.28
CA ASP A 88 2.66 -12.29 -14.82
C ASP A 88 3.65 -13.32 -14.29
N PHE A 89 4.92 -13.08 -14.61
CA PHE A 89 5.98 -14.07 -14.43
C PHE A 89 6.16 -14.50 -12.98
N GLU A 90 5.87 -13.64 -12.00
CA GLU A 90 5.93 -13.97 -10.58
C GLU A 90 4.88 -15.00 -10.16
N LEU A 91 3.61 -14.75 -10.50
CA LEU A 91 2.52 -15.68 -10.24
C LEU A 91 2.71 -16.99 -11.00
N ALA A 92 3.22 -16.91 -12.22
CA ALA A 92 3.59 -18.07 -12.99
C ALA A 92 4.69 -18.90 -12.31
N VAL A 93 5.72 -18.26 -11.76
CA VAL A 93 6.78 -18.91 -10.97
C VAL A 93 6.19 -19.61 -9.74
N MET A 94 5.31 -18.97 -8.99
CA MET A 94 4.67 -19.58 -7.82
C MET A 94 3.84 -20.81 -8.20
N ALA A 95 3.04 -20.71 -9.26
CA ALA A 95 2.20 -21.81 -9.72
C ALA A 95 3.03 -22.98 -10.28
N TYR A 96 4.11 -22.71 -11.04
CA TYR A 96 5.01 -23.76 -11.50
C TYR A 96 5.81 -24.41 -10.36
N LYS A 97 6.20 -23.66 -9.31
CA LYS A 97 6.81 -24.26 -8.11
C LYS A 97 5.86 -25.27 -7.45
N ARG A 98 4.58 -24.90 -7.29
CA ARG A 98 3.55 -25.83 -6.78
C ARG A 98 3.36 -27.04 -7.70
N ALA A 99 3.38 -26.84 -9.03
CA ALA A 99 3.30 -27.93 -9.99
C ALA A 99 4.50 -28.90 -9.87
N VAL A 100 5.71 -28.40 -9.65
CA VAL A 100 6.92 -29.20 -9.41
C VAL A 100 6.81 -29.99 -8.10
N GLU A 101 6.33 -29.34 -7.03
CA GLU A 101 6.14 -29.97 -5.71
C GLU A 101 5.13 -31.11 -5.76
N LYS A 102 4.02 -30.92 -6.48
CA LYS A 102 2.93 -31.89 -6.60
C LYS A 102 3.12 -32.93 -7.70
N ALA A 103 4.26 -32.93 -8.40
CA ALA A 103 4.49 -33.82 -9.54
C ALA A 103 4.65 -35.28 -9.09
N GLU A 104 3.74 -36.14 -9.56
CA GLU A 104 3.68 -37.57 -9.25
C GLU A 104 4.83 -38.37 -9.89
N ASP A 105 5.39 -37.87 -11.00
CA ASP A 105 6.45 -38.54 -11.76
C ASP A 105 7.59 -37.57 -12.16
N ASP A 106 8.78 -38.14 -12.40
CA ASP A 106 9.99 -37.38 -12.74
C ASP A 106 9.88 -36.66 -14.08
N ALA A 107 9.14 -37.20 -15.06
CA ALA A 107 9.00 -36.59 -16.38
C ALA A 107 8.13 -35.33 -16.31
N SER A 108 7.02 -35.36 -15.57
CA SER A 108 6.17 -34.20 -15.30
C SER A 108 6.92 -33.16 -14.46
N ARG A 109 7.65 -33.60 -13.43
CA ARG A 109 8.50 -32.72 -12.61
C ARG A 109 9.55 -32.00 -13.45
N SER A 110 10.23 -32.72 -14.34
CA SER A 110 11.23 -32.17 -15.27
C SER A 110 10.60 -31.15 -16.25
N ARG A 111 9.42 -31.47 -16.81
CA ARG A 111 8.68 -30.53 -17.67
C ARG A 111 8.32 -29.24 -16.93
N TYR A 112 7.81 -29.32 -15.72
CA TYR A 112 7.45 -28.13 -14.94
C TYR A 112 8.67 -27.34 -14.46
N ARG A 113 9.79 -28.00 -14.14
CA ARG A 113 11.06 -27.31 -13.87
C ARG A 113 11.55 -26.50 -15.07
N LYS A 114 11.46 -27.07 -16.28
CA LYS A 114 11.81 -26.33 -17.50
C LYS A 114 10.91 -25.10 -17.70
N SER A 115 9.60 -25.23 -17.49
CA SER A 115 8.68 -24.08 -17.55
C SER A 115 8.97 -23.04 -16.47
N LEU A 116 9.32 -23.50 -15.25
CA LEU A 116 9.72 -22.65 -14.15
C LEU A 116 10.99 -21.86 -14.49
N GLU A 117 12.03 -22.52 -14.99
CA GLU A 117 13.30 -21.90 -15.40
C GLU A 117 13.11 -20.86 -16.51
N VAL A 118 12.34 -21.19 -17.55
CA VAL A 118 12.01 -20.25 -18.63
C VAL A 118 11.26 -19.03 -18.09
N THR A 119 10.30 -19.26 -17.20
CA THR A 119 9.51 -18.18 -16.58
C THR A 119 10.38 -17.34 -15.63
N GLN A 120 11.29 -17.94 -14.88
CA GLN A 120 12.24 -17.24 -14.02
C GLN A 120 13.21 -16.38 -14.82
N ALA A 121 13.75 -16.90 -15.94
CA ALA A 121 14.59 -16.13 -16.84
C ALA A 121 13.83 -14.95 -17.46
N ALA A 122 12.57 -15.17 -17.87
CA ALA A 122 11.70 -14.10 -18.36
C ALA A 122 11.39 -13.06 -17.27
N TRP A 123 11.17 -13.50 -16.02
CA TRP A 123 10.96 -12.62 -14.87
C TRP A 123 12.18 -11.76 -14.56
N SER A 124 13.38 -12.35 -14.52
CA SER A 124 14.65 -11.64 -14.30
C SER A 124 14.90 -10.62 -15.40
N LYS A 125 14.71 -11.02 -16.68
CA LYS A 125 14.83 -10.10 -17.81
C LYS A 125 13.80 -8.97 -17.76
N ALA A 126 12.55 -9.26 -17.36
CA ALA A 126 11.51 -8.26 -17.17
C ALA A 126 11.84 -7.29 -16.03
N LYS A 127 12.44 -7.77 -14.92
CA LYS A 127 12.94 -6.93 -13.81
C LYS A 127 14.09 -6.03 -14.25
N GLU A 128 15.06 -6.55 -15.00
CA GLU A 128 16.16 -5.75 -15.58
C GLU A 128 15.66 -4.71 -16.61
N HIS A 129 14.66 -5.07 -17.43
CA HIS A 129 14.01 -4.13 -18.35
C HIS A 129 13.17 -3.06 -17.63
N ALA A 130 12.55 -3.41 -16.49
CA ALA A 130 11.82 -2.47 -15.64
C ALA A 130 12.76 -1.50 -14.91
N GLN A 131 14.00 -1.93 -14.60
CA GLN A 131 15.04 -1.08 -13.99
C GLN A 131 15.72 -0.14 -15.00
N SER A 132 15.77 -0.49 -16.29
CA SER A 132 16.44 0.30 -17.35
C SER A 132 15.54 1.30 -18.09
N ARG A 133 14.23 1.27 -17.87
CA ARG A 133 13.31 2.34 -18.27
C ARG A 133 12.99 3.22 -17.06
N PRO A 134 13.10 4.56 -17.14
CA PRO A 134 12.36 5.42 -16.23
C PRO A 134 10.88 5.29 -16.59
N ASN A 135 10.22 4.25 -16.07
CA ASN A 135 8.88 3.90 -16.51
C ASN A 135 7.84 4.59 -15.63
N VAL A 136 7.05 5.42 -16.29
CA VAL A 136 6.15 6.45 -15.76
C VAL A 136 4.87 5.85 -15.14
N TYR A 137 4.60 4.54 -15.22
CA TYR A 137 3.37 3.94 -14.67
C TYR A 137 3.47 2.45 -14.25
N SER A 138 4.67 1.88 -14.01
CA SER A 138 4.82 0.44 -13.76
C SER A 138 4.94 0.02 -12.29
N ALA A 139 4.22 0.68 -11.38
CA ALA A 139 3.94 0.04 -10.08
C ALA A 139 2.75 -0.90 -10.28
N ARG A 140 2.99 -2.10 -10.83
CA ARG A 140 2.27 -3.28 -10.32
C ARG A 140 2.67 -3.34 -8.86
N ASN A 141 1.91 -2.67 -8.00
CA ASN A 141 2.15 -2.71 -6.57
C ASN A 141 1.87 -4.15 -6.17
N ASP A 142 2.94 -4.93 -6.05
CA ASP A 142 2.92 -6.33 -5.61
C ASP A 142 2.16 -6.49 -4.27
N LEU A 143 2.09 -5.40 -3.51
CA LEU A 143 1.30 -5.26 -2.29
C LEU A 143 -0.22 -5.19 -2.52
N SER A 144 -0.74 -4.54 -3.57
CA SER A 144 -2.16 -4.18 -3.67
C SER A 144 -3.02 -5.20 -4.40
N GLU A 145 -2.52 -5.78 -5.49
CA GLU A 145 -3.25 -6.80 -6.26
C GLU A 145 -3.13 -8.18 -5.59
N HIS A 146 -1.95 -8.53 -5.09
CA HIS A 146 -1.73 -9.85 -4.49
C HIS A 146 -2.23 -9.97 -3.05
N PHE A 147 -2.41 -8.88 -2.28
CA PHE A 147 -2.94 -9.03 -0.92
C PHE A 147 -4.37 -9.54 -0.92
N ILE A 148 -5.23 -8.99 -1.78
CA ILE A 148 -6.65 -9.37 -1.79
C ILE A 148 -6.79 -10.84 -2.18
N VAL A 149 -5.96 -11.31 -3.13
CA VAL A 149 -5.95 -12.69 -3.60
C VAL A 149 -5.51 -13.61 -2.46
N ARG A 150 -4.41 -13.27 -1.78
CA ARG A 150 -3.90 -14.04 -0.63
C ARG A 150 -4.91 -14.09 0.52
N LEU A 151 -5.51 -12.96 0.87
CA LEU A 151 -6.52 -12.85 1.92
C LEU A 151 -7.77 -13.68 1.57
N ASN A 152 -8.30 -13.54 0.35
CA ASN A 152 -9.48 -14.28 -0.07
C ASN A 152 -9.24 -15.80 -0.11
N MET A 153 -8.07 -16.25 -0.55
CA MET A 153 -7.70 -17.68 -0.48
C MET A 153 -7.71 -18.21 0.95
N ASP A 154 -7.28 -17.39 1.89
CA ASP A 154 -7.13 -17.76 3.29
C ASP A 154 -8.47 -17.79 4.05
N ILE A 155 -9.34 -16.83 3.74
CA ILE A 155 -10.76 -16.83 4.14
C ILE A 155 -11.47 -18.05 3.55
N ALA A 156 -11.28 -18.35 2.27
CA ALA A 156 -11.90 -19.49 1.60
C ALA A 156 -11.46 -20.84 2.18
N ARG A 157 -10.26 -20.91 2.77
CA ARG A 157 -9.76 -22.10 3.49
C ARG A 157 -10.26 -22.20 4.93
N GLY A 158 -10.97 -21.19 5.43
CA GLY A 158 -11.41 -21.12 6.83
C GLY A 158 -10.30 -20.77 7.82
N ASN A 159 -9.14 -20.29 7.36
CA ASN A 159 -8.01 -19.98 8.22
C ASN A 159 -8.04 -18.54 8.78
N TYR A 160 -8.99 -17.73 8.34
CA TYR A 160 -9.16 -16.35 8.78
C TYR A 160 -10.62 -15.90 8.62
N VAL A 161 -11.09 -15.09 9.57
CA VAL A 161 -12.40 -14.44 9.50
C VAL A 161 -12.16 -12.93 9.55
N LEU A 162 -12.53 -12.23 8.48
CA LEU A 162 -12.38 -10.79 8.40
C LEU A 162 -13.40 -10.10 9.30
N ASP A 163 -12.93 -9.45 10.35
CA ASP A 163 -13.73 -8.52 11.14
C ASP A 163 -13.99 -7.25 10.32
N PRO A 164 -15.27 -6.90 10.01
CA PRO A 164 -15.61 -5.74 9.20
C PRO A 164 -15.26 -4.40 9.88
N GLU A 165 -15.05 -4.38 11.20
CA GLU A 165 -14.59 -3.21 11.95
C GLU A 165 -13.06 -3.19 12.13
N SER A 166 -12.31 -4.10 11.49
CA SER A 166 -10.85 -4.13 11.59
C SER A 166 -10.16 -3.16 10.61
N PRO A 167 -8.95 -2.69 10.93
CA PRO A 167 -8.10 -1.95 10.00
C PRO A 167 -7.87 -2.62 8.65
N LEU A 168 -7.71 -3.94 8.62
CA LEU A 168 -7.61 -4.71 7.38
C LEU A 168 -8.87 -4.61 6.51
N ALA A 169 -10.06 -4.55 7.12
CA ALA A 169 -11.30 -4.40 6.36
C ALA A 169 -11.38 -3.06 5.62
N ALA A 170 -10.83 -1.98 6.18
CA ALA A 170 -10.71 -0.71 5.47
C ALA A 170 -9.84 -0.83 4.21
N CYS A 171 -8.72 -1.56 4.26
CA CYS A 171 -7.90 -1.85 3.08
C CYS A 171 -8.66 -2.68 2.02
N VAL A 172 -9.46 -3.67 2.45
CA VAL A 172 -10.32 -4.46 1.55
C VAL A 172 -11.34 -3.58 0.84
N VAL A 173 -11.95 -2.63 1.54
CA VAL A 173 -12.88 -1.67 0.95
C VAL A 173 -12.16 -0.77 -0.05
N ALA A 174 -10.99 -0.22 0.31
CA ALA A 174 -10.19 0.61 -0.60
C ALA A 174 -9.86 -0.13 -1.91
N HIS A 175 -9.44 -1.40 -1.81
CA HIS A 175 -9.20 -2.25 -2.98
C HIS A 175 -10.46 -2.45 -3.84
N ARG A 176 -11.63 -2.67 -3.23
CA ARG A 176 -12.90 -2.76 -3.95
C ARG A 176 -13.25 -1.45 -4.66
N CYS A 177 -13.04 -0.32 -4.01
CA CYS A 177 -13.22 1.00 -4.61
C CYS A 177 -12.27 1.20 -5.81
N CYS A 178 -11.01 0.77 -5.71
CA CYS A 178 -10.07 0.81 -6.84
C CYS A 178 -10.59 0.03 -8.06
N THR A 179 -10.92 -1.25 -7.87
CA THR A 179 -11.43 -2.12 -8.94
C THR A 179 -12.73 -1.60 -9.56
N THR A 180 -13.68 -1.18 -8.71
CA THR A 180 -14.96 -0.63 -9.17
C THR A 180 -14.76 0.68 -9.93
N GLY A 181 -13.88 1.55 -9.45
CA GLY A 181 -13.53 2.81 -10.10
C GLY A 181 -12.94 2.60 -11.49
N TRP A 182 -12.01 1.66 -11.64
CA TRP A 182 -11.45 1.34 -12.96
C TRP A 182 -12.48 0.75 -13.92
N GLN A 183 -13.33 -0.17 -13.45
CA GLN A 183 -14.43 -0.71 -14.26
C GLN A 183 -15.40 0.40 -14.69
N SER A 184 -15.65 1.37 -13.81
CA SER A 184 -16.49 2.53 -14.09
C SER A 184 -15.88 3.40 -15.19
N VAL A 185 -14.59 3.77 -15.05
CA VAL A 185 -13.85 4.50 -16.08
C VAL A 185 -13.88 3.74 -17.41
N ASP A 186 -13.60 2.44 -17.40
CA ASP A 186 -13.51 1.63 -18.63
C ASP A 186 -14.82 1.60 -19.43
N LYS A 187 -15.96 1.49 -18.72
CA LYS A 187 -17.31 1.42 -19.29
C LYS A 187 -17.85 2.77 -19.72
N GLN A 188 -17.49 3.84 -19.00
CA GLN A 188 -18.11 5.15 -19.20
C GLN A 188 -17.42 5.99 -20.27
N ILE A 189 -16.21 5.63 -20.70
CA ILE A 189 -15.50 6.33 -21.77
C ILE A 189 -15.11 5.41 -22.92
N SER A 190 -15.41 5.85 -24.14
CA SER A 190 -15.10 5.12 -25.37
C SER A 190 -14.58 6.08 -26.43
N LEU A 191 -13.66 5.62 -27.27
CA LEU A 191 -13.24 6.35 -28.46
C LEU A 191 -14.41 6.41 -29.45
N MET A 192 -14.63 7.58 -30.03
CA MET A 192 -15.54 7.75 -31.14
C MET A 192 -14.95 7.14 -32.42
N PRO A 193 -15.77 6.86 -33.45
CA PRO A 193 -15.31 6.24 -34.69
C PRO A 193 -14.19 7.02 -35.43
N ASP A 194 -14.06 8.32 -35.16
CA ASP A 194 -13.00 9.16 -35.71
C ASP A 194 -11.60 8.92 -35.10
N GLY A 195 -11.52 8.12 -34.03
CA GLY A 195 -10.30 7.79 -33.31
C GLY A 195 -9.66 8.96 -32.56
N LYS A 196 -10.32 10.12 -32.49
CA LYS A 196 -9.78 11.35 -31.88
C LYS A 196 -10.63 11.84 -30.72
N ASN A 197 -11.95 11.79 -30.87
CA ASN A 197 -12.90 12.22 -29.85
C ASN A 197 -13.30 11.08 -28.94
N VAL A 198 -13.77 11.41 -27.75
CA VAL A 198 -14.26 10.45 -26.76
C VAL A 198 -15.71 10.75 -26.43
N SER A 199 -16.50 9.69 -26.23
CA SER A 199 -17.84 9.78 -25.68
C SER A 199 -17.79 9.41 -24.20
N ILE A 200 -18.43 10.22 -23.35
CA ILE A 200 -18.55 9.98 -21.91
C ILE A 200 -20.04 9.86 -21.56
N THR A 201 -20.43 8.77 -20.92
CA THR A 201 -21.86 8.45 -20.69
C THR A 201 -22.38 8.91 -19.32
N ASN A 202 -21.52 9.10 -18.32
CA ASN A 202 -21.91 9.60 -16.99
C ASN A 202 -20.74 10.34 -16.30
N GLY A 203 -21.05 11.23 -15.35
CA GLY A 203 -20.10 12.16 -14.73
C GLY A 203 -19.76 11.86 -13.27
N ASP A 204 -19.70 10.58 -12.89
CA ASP A 204 -19.37 10.14 -11.51
C ASP A 204 -18.37 8.97 -11.49
N ALA A 205 -17.59 8.79 -12.56
CA ALA A 205 -16.67 7.66 -12.70
C ALA A 205 -15.53 7.73 -11.69
N LEU A 206 -15.20 8.92 -11.21
CA LEU A 206 -14.07 9.18 -10.31
C LEU A 206 -14.38 8.97 -8.83
N ALA A 207 -15.64 8.78 -8.45
CA ALA A 207 -16.04 8.69 -7.04
C ALA A 207 -15.33 7.55 -6.30
N GLU A 208 -15.36 6.35 -6.87
CA GLU A 208 -14.74 5.15 -6.29
C GLU A 208 -13.21 5.25 -6.26
N LEU A 209 -12.59 5.85 -7.28
CA LEU A 209 -11.14 6.07 -7.27
C LEU A 209 -10.72 7.09 -6.19
N ALA A 210 -11.51 8.15 -6.00
CA ALA A 210 -11.25 9.11 -4.93
C ALA A 210 -11.44 8.48 -3.54
N GLU A 211 -12.47 7.64 -3.35
CA GLU A 211 -12.71 6.92 -2.10
C GLU A 211 -11.58 5.94 -1.79
N CYS A 212 -11.11 5.18 -2.78
CA CYS A 212 -9.92 4.32 -2.66
C CYS A 212 -8.73 5.10 -2.12
N LEU A 213 -8.43 6.26 -2.71
CA LEU A 213 -7.26 7.07 -2.34
C LEU A 213 -7.36 7.65 -0.93
N ILE A 214 -8.56 7.96 -0.47
CA ILE A 214 -8.81 8.46 0.88
C ILE A 214 -8.64 7.36 1.92
N LEU A 215 -9.14 6.16 1.63
CA LEU A 215 -9.09 5.02 2.54
C LEU A 215 -7.68 4.41 2.60
N ASP A 216 -7.11 4.09 1.44
CA ASP A 216 -5.77 3.53 1.34
C ASP A 216 -5.20 3.75 -0.07
N GLU A 217 -4.30 4.73 -0.19
CA GLU A 217 -3.58 5.02 -1.43
C GLU A 217 -2.73 3.85 -1.94
N LEU A 218 -2.32 2.90 -1.09
CA LEU A 218 -1.56 1.74 -1.54
C LEU A 218 -2.44 0.78 -2.35
N SER A 219 -3.74 0.77 -2.09
CA SER A 219 -4.73 0.02 -2.85
C SER A 219 -5.03 0.62 -4.23
N PHE A 220 -4.45 1.78 -4.58
CA PHE A 220 -4.58 2.36 -5.91
C PHE A 220 -3.54 1.73 -6.87
N TYR A 221 -4.02 0.91 -7.80
CA TYR A 221 -3.20 0.25 -8.83
C TYR A 221 -3.97 0.22 -10.16
N ILE A 222 -3.28 0.07 -11.28
CA ILE A 222 -3.91 0.08 -12.62
C ILE A 222 -4.19 -1.37 -13.04
N VAL A 223 -5.45 -1.68 -13.34
CA VAL A 223 -5.86 -2.98 -13.91
C VAL A 223 -5.70 -3.00 -15.43
N SER A 224 -5.79 -4.19 -16.04
CA SER A 224 -5.92 -4.32 -17.49
C SER A 224 -7.31 -3.81 -17.93
N GLY A 225 -7.33 -2.87 -18.88
CA GLY A 225 -8.58 -2.39 -19.48
C GLY A 225 -9.11 -3.34 -20.57
N ASN A 226 -10.39 -3.21 -20.91
CA ASN A 226 -11.03 -4.03 -21.94
C ASN A 226 -10.59 -3.68 -23.37
N ASP A 227 -10.09 -2.45 -23.59
CA ASP A 227 -9.64 -1.98 -24.91
C ASP A 227 -8.12 -1.76 -24.95
N PRO A 228 -7.35 -2.64 -25.61
CA PRO A 228 -5.91 -2.49 -25.75
C PRO A 228 -5.48 -1.22 -26.49
N LYS A 229 -6.34 -0.66 -27.37
CA LYS A 229 -6.04 0.56 -28.13
C LYS A 229 -6.35 1.84 -27.36
N PHE A 230 -7.15 1.74 -26.30
CA PHE A 230 -7.48 2.85 -25.42
C PHE A 230 -7.29 2.46 -23.95
N PRO A 231 -6.04 2.37 -23.48
CA PRO A 231 -5.72 1.86 -22.16
C PRO A 231 -6.23 2.79 -21.05
N LEU A 232 -6.48 2.19 -19.88
CA LEU A 232 -7.09 2.85 -18.73
C LEU A 232 -6.44 4.17 -18.28
N PRO A 233 -5.10 4.34 -18.28
CA PRO A 233 -4.49 5.62 -17.94
C PRO A 233 -4.87 6.75 -18.90
N GLN A 234 -4.98 6.45 -20.19
CA GLN A 234 -5.44 7.42 -21.19
C GLN A 234 -6.93 7.72 -21.01
N LYS A 235 -7.73 6.68 -20.76
CA LYS A 235 -9.16 6.81 -20.42
C LYS A 235 -9.36 7.71 -19.20
N LEU A 236 -8.59 7.51 -18.13
CA LEU A 236 -8.68 8.31 -16.91
C LEU A 236 -8.35 9.78 -17.16
N THR A 237 -7.30 10.07 -17.92
CA THR A 237 -6.92 11.45 -18.27
C THR A 237 -8.04 12.14 -19.04
N LYS A 238 -8.67 11.44 -19.99
CA LYS A 238 -9.80 11.95 -20.75
C LYS A 238 -11.07 12.10 -19.89
N MET A 239 -11.30 11.16 -18.97
CA MET A 239 -12.41 11.21 -18.01
C MET A 239 -12.31 12.43 -17.10
N LEU A 240 -11.13 12.70 -16.54
CA LEU A 240 -10.87 13.89 -15.71
C LEU A 240 -11.27 15.17 -16.44
N MET A 241 -10.78 15.37 -17.66
CA MET A 241 -11.10 16.56 -18.45
C MET A 241 -12.59 16.61 -18.83
N GLY A 242 -13.16 15.47 -19.21
CA GLY A 242 -14.55 15.39 -19.63
C GLY A 242 -15.57 15.67 -18.53
N GLU A 243 -15.35 15.17 -17.30
CA GLU A 243 -16.22 15.52 -16.17
C GLU A 243 -16.14 17.02 -15.84
N ILE A 244 -14.93 17.60 -15.88
CA ILE A 244 -14.73 19.03 -15.66
C ILE A 244 -15.48 19.86 -16.73
N GLU A 245 -15.41 19.45 -18.00
CA GLU A 245 -16.14 20.09 -19.10
C GLU A 245 -17.66 19.95 -18.95
N LEU A 246 -18.15 18.75 -18.61
CA LEU A 246 -19.57 18.46 -18.37
C LEU A 246 -20.18 19.43 -17.34
N PHE A 247 -19.43 19.74 -16.28
CA PHE A 247 -19.84 20.66 -15.23
C PHE A 247 -19.38 22.11 -15.43
N LYS A 248 -18.97 22.50 -16.66
CA LYS A 248 -18.54 23.86 -17.01
C LYS A 248 -17.47 24.41 -16.05
N ALA A 249 -16.55 23.55 -15.64
CA ALA A 249 -15.55 23.81 -14.62
C ALA A 249 -14.13 23.99 -15.17
N THR A 250 -13.94 23.91 -16.50
CA THR A 250 -12.63 24.00 -17.18
C THR A 250 -11.88 25.29 -16.85
N LYS A 251 -12.61 26.39 -16.63
CA LYS A 251 -12.03 27.69 -16.24
C LYS A 251 -11.22 27.66 -14.94
N TYR A 252 -11.48 26.69 -14.06
CA TYR A 252 -10.74 26.50 -12.81
C TYR A 252 -9.42 25.72 -12.99
N PHE A 253 -9.10 25.31 -14.22
CA PHE A 253 -7.88 24.57 -14.56
C PHE A 253 -6.95 25.33 -15.51
N THR A 254 -7.47 26.28 -16.30
CA THR A 254 -6.74 26.74 -17.48
C THR A 254 -6.15 28.14 -17.44
N ASN A 255 -6.65 29.11 -16.63
CA ASN A 255 -6.32 30.53 -16.90
C ASN A 255 -6.16 31.50 -15.71
N ALA A 256 -6.30 31.07 -14.45
CA ALA A 256 -5.99 31.91 -13.28
C ALA A 256 -5.66 31.05 -12.05
N VAL A 257 -4.84 31.55 -11.12
CA VAL A 257 -4.67 30.94 -9.80
C VAL A 257 -5.96 31.20 -9.01
N TRP A 258 -6.97 30.36 -9.25
CA TRP A 258 -8.21 30.39 -8.49
C TRP A 258 -7.93 29.90 -7.07
N SER A 259 -8.24 30.72 -6.06
CA SER A 259 -8.27 30.23 -4.68
C SER A 259 -9.54 29.38 -4.46
N ALA A 260 -9.50 28.48 -3.47
CA ALA A 260 -10.68 27.69 -3.12
C ALA A 260 -11.90 28.58 -2.79
N ARG A 261 -11.66 29.72 -2.13
CA ARG A 261 -12.68 30.71 -1.80
C ARG A 261 -13.33 31.30 -3.05
N ASP A 262 -12.53 31.66 -4.05
CA ASP A 262 -13.03 32.25 -5.29
C ASP A 262 -13.85 31.23 -6.09
N ILE A 263 -13.41 29.97 -6.12
CA ILE A 263 -14.15 28.88 -6.79
C ILE A 263 -15.50 28.68 -6.10
N ILE A 264 -15.53 28.57 -4.77
CA ILE A 264 -16.78 28.40 -4.03
C ILE A 264 -17.70 29.61 -4.19
N ALA A 265 -17.16 30.83 -4.22
CA ALA A 265 -17.95 32.03 -4.48
C ALA A 265 -18.55 32.06 -5.90
N ASP A 266 -17.83 31.58 -6.92
CA ASP A 266 -18.38 31.45 -8.27
C ASP A 266 -19.44 30.33 -8.36
N LEU A 267 -19.17 29.17 -7.77
CA LEU A 267 -20.12 28.06 -7.69
C LEU A 267 -21.43 28.46 -7.00
N ASP A 268 -21.34 29.23 -5.91
CA ASP A 268 -22.50 29.78 -5.21
C ASP A 268 -23.35 30.68 -6.11
N LYS A 269 -22.72 31.58 -6.88
CA LYS A 269 -23.42 32.43 -7.86
C LYS A 269 -24.09 31.61 -8.97
N ARG A 270 -23.50 30.47 -9.34
CA ARG A 270 -24.05 29.56 -10.36
C ARG A 270 -25.33 28.86 -9.91
N ILE A 271 -25.60 28.74 -8.61
CA ILE A 271 -26.81 28.07 -8.09
C ILE A 271 -28.08 28.70 -8.67
N ALA A 272 -28.14 30.04 -8.76
CA ALA A 272 -29.30 30.76 -9.30
C ALA A 272 -29.56 30.48 -10.80
N LYS A 273 -28.52 30.11 -11.56
CA LYS A 273 -28.60 29.92 -13.03
C LYS A 273 -28.67 28.46 -13.44
N GLU A 274 -27.97 27.60 -12.71
CA GLU A 274 -27.74 26.19 -13.06
C GLU A 274 -28.46 25.23 -12.12
N GLY A 275 -29.00 25.72 -11.01
CA GLY A 275 -29.68 24.93 -9.98
C GLY A 275 -28.70 24.30 -8.98
N ARG A 276 -29.20 24.09 -7.75
CA ARG A 276 -28.41 23.55 -6.63
C ARG A 276 -27.83 22.17 -6.92
N GLN A 277 -28.61 21.28 -7.53
CA GLN A 277 -28.18 19.91 -7.84
C GLN A 277 -26.98 19.89 -8.81
N PHE A 278 -27.01 20.73 -9.85
CA PHE A 278 -25.90 20.84 -10.80
C PHE A 278 -24.63 21.34 -10.12
N VAL A 279 -24.73 22.40 -9.31
CA VAL A 279 -23.59 22.95 -8.56
C VAL A 279 -23.04 21.95 -7.54
N ARG A 280 -23.92 21.17 -6.90
CA ARG A 280 -23.51 20.08 -6.01
C ARG A 280 -22.65 19.05 -6.75
N MET A 281 -23.08 18.60 -7.94
CA MET A 281 -22.32 17.65 -8.76
C MET A 281 -21.00 18.25 -9.26
N ALA A 282 -21.02 19.51 -9.71
CA ALA A 282 -19.82 20.24 -10.12
C ALA A 282 -18.78 20.35 -9.00
N THR A 283 -19.23 20.66 -7.78
CA THR A 283 -18.37 20.75 -6.59
C THR A 283 -17.76 19.39 -6.27
N ALA A 284 -18.55 18.32 -6.29
CA ALA A 284 -18.09 16.97 -6.02
C ALA A 284 -17.07 16.47 -7.05
N SER A 285 -17.35 16.67 -8.35
CA SER A 285 -16.45 16.29 -9.43
C SER A 285 -15.13 17.08 -9.37
N LEU A 286 -15.18 18.38 -9.05
CA LEU A 286 -13.97 19.18 -8.83
C LEU A 286 -13.07 18.60 -7.73
N ILE A 287 -13.64 18.30 -6.56
CA ILE A 287 -12.87 17.75 -5.44
C ILE A 287 -12.28 16.38 -5.79
N ARG A 288 -13.09 15.46 -6.33
CA ARG A 288 -12.65 14.12 -6.73
C ARG A 288 -11.59 14.16 -7.82
N SER A 289 -11.75 15.03 -8.82
CA SER A 289 -10.77 15.23 -9.87
C SER A 289 -9.42 15.67 -9.32
N ARG A 290 -9.40 16.54 -8.29
CA ARG A 290 -8.15 16.95 -7.64
C ARG A 290 -7.51 15.82 -6.86
N ILE A 291 -8.29 15.03 -6.11
CA ILE A 291 -7.81 13.85 -5.37
C ILE A 291 -7.18 12.85 -6.35
N VAL A 292 -7.90 12.45 -7.39
CA VAL A 292 -7.41 11.47 -8.37
C VAL A 292 -6.21 12.00 -9.15
N SER A 293 -6.21 13.29 -9.52
CA SER A 293 -5.05 13.91 -10.17
C SER A 293 -3.80 13.87 -9.28
N SER A 294 -3.94 14.03 -7.96
CA SER A 294 -2.80 13.96 -7.04
C SER A 294 -2.13 12.58 -7.06
N ALA A 295 -2.90 11.51 -7.20
CA ALA A 295 -2.37 10.14 -7.32
C ALA A 295 -1.57 9.97 -8.61
N ILE A 296 -2.10 10.45 -9.74
CA ILE A 296 -1.40 10.42 -11.03
C ILE A 296 -0.08 11.20 -10.95
N LEU A 297 -0.11 12.40 -10.33
CA LEU A 297 1.08 13.24 -10.17
C LEU A 297 2.13 12.58 -9.26
N ASN A 298 1.72 11.92 -8.18
CA ASN A 298 2.63 11.14 -7.34
C ASN A 298 3.30 10.00 -8.08
N VAL A 299 2.56 9.26 -8.90
CA VAL A 299 3.12 8.18 -9.73
C VAL A 299 4.17 8.74 -10.70
N ASN A 300 3.95 9.94 -11.22
CA ASN A 300 4.91 10.65 -12.07
C ASN A 300 6.07 11.32 -11.30
N GLY A 301 6.11 11.21 -9.97
CA GLY A 301 7.14 11.82 -9.12
C GLY A 301 6.95 13.32 -8.86
N ASP A 302 5.87 13.94 -9.33
CA ASP A 302 5.55 15.36 -9.08
C ASP A 302 4.81 15.55 -7.76
N ARG A 303 5.56 15.37 -6.67
CA ARG A 303 5.09 15.57 -5.29
C ARG A 303 4.54 16.97 -5.05
N ALA A 304 5.15 17.99 -5.65
CA ALA A 304 4.77 19.38 -5.45
C ALA A 304 3.38 19.65 -6.02
N ALA A 305 3.14 19.27 -7.27
CA ALA A 305 1.82 19.41 -7.88
C ALA A 305 0.77 18.55 -7.16
N ALA A 306 1.11 17.32 -6.76
CA ALA A 306 0.20 16.45 -6.00
C ALA A 306 -0.29 17.12 -4.69
N VAL A 307 0.64 17.69 -3.92
CA VAL A 307 0.33 18.46 -2.70
C VAL A 307 -0.54 19.68 -3.00
N GLN A 308 -0.28 20.42 -4.08
CA GLN A 308 -1.12 21.58 -4.46
C GLN A 308 -2.55 21.17 -4.82
N HIS A 309 -2.72 20.05 -5.53
CA HIS A 309 -4.04 19.52 -5.84
C HIS A 309 -4.82 19.14 -4.56
N LEU A 310 -4.16 18.49 -3.60
CA LEU A 310 -4.78 18.12 -2.32
C LEU A 310 -5.08 19.33 -1.44
N LYS A 311 -4.19 20.34 -1.39
CA LYS A 311 -4.46 21.61 -0.70
C LYS A 311 -5.69 22.31 -1.27
N LEU A 312 -5.83 22.33 -2.60
CA LEU A 312 -7.00 22.90 -3.24
C LEU A 312 -8.27 22.08 -2.96
N ALA A 313 -8.19 20.75 -3.00
CA ALA A 313 -9.32 19.88 -2.65
C ALA A 313 -9.81 20.11 -1.21
N LEU A 314 -8.87 20.18 -0.25
CA LEU A 314 -9.18 20.49 1.15
C LEU A 314 -9.77 21.89 1.30
N GLY A 315 -9.18 22.89 0.66
CA GLY A 315 -9.70 24.26 0.69
C GLY A 315 -11.12 24.36 0.12
N LEU A 316 -11.45 23.63 -0.95
CA LEU A 316 -12.82 23.60 -1.50
C LEU A 316 -13.81 22.99 -0.51
N LEU A 317 -13.42 21.93 0.19
CA LEU A 317 -14.24 21.30 1.22
C LEU A 317 -14.51 22.26 2.40
N GLU A 318 -13.48 22.96 2.86
CA GLU A 318 -13.56 23.89 3.99
C GLU A 318 -14.35 25.16 3.64
N GLU A 319 -14.01 25.83 2.53
CA GLU A 319 -14.72 27.03 2.09
C GLU A 319 -16.17 26.71 1.69
N GLY A 320 -16.43 25.54 1.10
CA GLY A 320 -17.79 25.06 0.83
C GLY A 320 -18.61 24.84 2.10
N ASN A 321 -18.02 24.21 3.13
CA ASN A 321 -18.68 24.04 4.43
C ASN A 321 -18.92 25.37 5.16
N LYS A 322 -18.02 26.33 5.01
CA LYS A 322 -18.18 27.68 5.56
C LYS A 322 -19.28 28.45 4.84
N LYS A 323 -19.27 28.44 3.50
CA LYS A 323 -20.21 29.18 2.66
C LYS A 323 -21.63 28.64 2.79
N TRP A 324 -21.80 27.31 2.74
CA TRP A 324 -23.10 26.63 2.82
C TRP A 324 -23.32 26.02 4.22
N LYS A 325 -22.92 26.73 5.28
CA LYS A 325 -22.97 26.21 6.66
C LYS A 325 -24.37 25.81 7.12
N ARG A 326 -25.39 26.57 6.73
CA ARG A 326 -26.80 26.38 7.14
C ARG A 326 -27.56 25.36 6.30
N GLU A 327 -26.95 24.86 5.22
CA GLU A 327 -27.59 23.90 4.34
C GLU A 327 -27.33 22.45 4.80
N PRO A 328 -28.35 21.58 4.79
CA PRO A 328 -28.20 20.14 5.02
C PRO A 328 -27.22 19.50 4.02
N TYR A 329 -26.54 18.42 4.41
CA TYR A 329 -25.59 17.72 3.53
C TYR A 329 -26.27 17.04 2.33
N GLU A 330 -27.54 16.70 2.48
CA GLU A 330 -28.41 16.19 1.42
C GLU A 330 -28.56 17.22 0.29
N ASP A 331 -28.56 18.52 0.63
CA ASP A 331 -28.71 19.62 -0.32
C ASP A 331 -27.35 20.11 -0.83
N LYS A 332 -26.41 20.39 0.08
CA LYS A 332 -25.11 20.95 -0.31
C LYS A 332 -24.14 19.91 -0.86
N GLY A 333 -24.35 18.64 -0.54
CA GLY A 333 -23.59 17.51 -1.05
C GLY A 333 -22.93 16.69 0.05
N MET A 334 -23.08 15.37 -0.06
CA MET A 334 -22.46 14.38 0.82
C MET A 334 -20.93 14.47 0.80
N THR A 335 -20.34 14.91 -0.31
CA THR A 335 -18.89 15.17 -0.44
C THR A 335 -18.40 16.21 0.56
N LEU A 336 -19.24 17.12 1.06
CA LEU A 336 -18.83 18.11 2.05
C LEU A 336 -18.86 17.57 3.49
N LYS A 337 -19.27 16.32 3.72
CA LYS A 337 -19.34 15.75 5.07
C LYS A 337 -17.96 15.79 5.77
N PRO A 338 -17.92 15.90 7.11
CA PRO A 338 -16.67 15.91 7.86
C PRO A 338 -15.77 14.68 7.61
N THR A 339 -16.37 13.53 7.24
CA THR A 339 -15.62 12.32 6.88
C THR A 339 -14.72 12.54 5.66
N MET A 340 -15.22 13.19 4.61
CA MET A 340 -14.45 13.54 3.41
C MET A 340 -13.37 14.58 3.73
N VAL A 341 -13.67 15.59 4.55
CA VAL A 341 -12.70 16.59 5.02
C VAL A 341 -11.52 15.89 5.72
N ARG A 342 -11.81 15.03 6.69
CA ARG A 342 -10.78 14.25 7.41
C ARG A 342 -9.99 13.33 6.47
N GLY A 343 -10.68 12.68 5.54
CA GLY A 343 -10.05 11.81 4.54
C GLY A 343 -9.04 12.54 3.66
N VAL A 344 -9.44 13.66 3.05
CA VAL A 344 -8.56 14.48 2.21
C VAL A 344 -7.42 15.10 3.02
N ARG A 345 -7.70 15.53 4.26
CA ARG A 345 -6.65 16.07 5.14
C ARG A 345 -5.61 15.01 5.52
N THR A 346 -6.05 13.79 5.81
CA THR A 346 -5.16 12.65 6.09
C THR A 346 -4.32 12.29 4.86
N LEU A 347 -4.93 12.26 3.68
CA LEU A 347 -4.23 12.04 2.42
C LEU A 347 -3.18 13.14 2.15
N LEU A 348 -3.52 14.41 2.42
CA LEU A 348 -2.58 15.54 2.34
C LEU A 348 -1.40 15.36 3.31
N LEU A 349 -1.65 14.95 4.55
CA LEU A 349 -0.61 14.69 5.54
C LEU A 349 0.38 13.64 5.06
N LYS A 350 -0.11 12.49 4.57
CA LYS A 350 0.72 11.40 4.02
C LYS A 350 1.57 11.88 2.84
N ASN A 351 0.97 12.71 1.97
CA ASN A 351 1.66 13.31 0.83
C ASN A 351 2.75 14.29 1.23
N LEU A 352 2.51 15.15 2.22
CA LEU A 352 3.52 16.06 2.76
C LEU A 352 4.67 15.30 3.40
N LEU A 353 4.38 14.23 4.15
CA LEU A 353 5.40 13.37 4.75
C LEU A 353 6.26 12.68 3.70
N ALA A 354 5.64 12.09 2.67
CA ALA A 354 6.35 11.48 1.56
C ALA A 354 7.19 12.51 0.78
N ALA A 355 6.65 13.70 0.52
CA ALA A 355 7.36 14.78 -0.16
C ALA A 355 8.56 15.30 0.64
N HIS A 356 8.44 15.45 1.97
CA HIS A 356 9.57 15.80 2.84
C HIS A 356 10.65 14.71 2.82
N ARG A 357 10.26 13.44 2.93
CA ARG A 357 11.21 12.31 2.89
C ARG A 357 11.99 12.26 1.57
N ASP A 358 11.31 12.52 0.46
CA ASP A 358 11.90 12.49 -0.88
C ASP A 358 12.66 13.79 -1.23
N ALA A 359 12.59 14.83 -0.39
CA ALA A 359 13.20 16.13 -0.64
C ALA A 359 14.74 16.10 -0.52
N LYS A 360 15.42 16.02 -1.67
CA LYS A 360 16.89 15.99 -1.74
C LYS A 360 17.54 17.38 -1.80
N THR A 361 16.85 18.39 -2.32
CA THR A 361 17.41 19.74 -2.49
C THR A 361 17.00 20.68 -1.36
N ALA A 362 17.81 21.70 -1.07
CA ALA A 362 17.47 22.72 -0.08
C ALA A 362 16.16 23.45 -0.43
N SER A 363 15.87 23.64 -1.73
CA SER A 363 14.60 24.22 -2.20
C SER A 363 13.41 23.32 -1.88
N ALA A 364 13.51 22.02 -2.18
CA ALA A 364 12.46 21.05 -1.86
C ALA A 364 12.23 20.93 -0.34
N LYS A 365 13.30 20.92 0.46
CA LYS A 365 13.21 20.89 1.93
C LYS A 365 12.54 22.14 2.51
N ARG A 366 12.72 23.31 1.88
CA ARG A 366 12.00 24.55 2.24
C ARG A 366 10.53 24.53 1.85
N MET A 367 10.18 23.80 0.78
CA MET A 367 8.81 23.67 0.28
C MET A 367 7.98 22.69 1.11
N PHE A 368 8.59 21.62 1.61
CA PHE A 368 7.94 20.58 2.42
C PHE A 368 8.52 20.60 3.82
N LYS A 369 8.17 21.58 4.65
CA LYS A 369 8.76 21.69 5.99
C LYS A 369 8.16 20.65 6.93
N LEU A 370 8.97 20.15 7.87
CA LEU A 370 8.47 19.31 8.98
C LEU A 370 7.41 20.03 9.81
N GLU A 371 7.49 21.35 9.94
CA GLU A 371 6.52 22.17 10.65
C GLU A 371 5.12 22.08 10.02
N ASP A 372 5.03 22.06 8.69
CA ASP A 372 3.74 21.92 7.98
C ASP A 372 3.11 20.55 8.25
N VAL A 373 3.94 19.49 8.32
CA VAL A 373 3.51 18.12 8.66
C VAL A 373 3.02 18.07 10.11
N GLU A 374 3.77 18.67 11.03
CA GLU A 374 3.45 18.66 12.46
C GLU A 374 2.17 19.44 12.76
N ASN A 375 2.00 20.63 12.17
CA ASN A 375 0.80 21.45 12.37
C ASN A 375 -0.45 20.72 11.86
N LEU A 376 -0.38 20.16 10.64
CA LEU A 376 -1.50 19.42 10.07
C LEU A 376 -1.85 18.16 10.87
N ALA A 377 -0.85 17.46 11.42
CA ALA A 377 -1.07 16.31 12.28
C ALA A 377 -1.77 16.70 13.61
N LYS A 378 -1.37 17.81 14.23
CA LYS A 378 -2.02 18.34 15.44
C LYS A 378 -3.47 18.71 15.16
N GLU A 379 -3.72 19.43 14.06
CA GLU A 379 -5.09 19.78 13.63
C GLU A 379 -5.97 18.53 13.45
N ILE A 380 -5.46 17.46 12.84
CA ILE A 380 -6.22 16.20 12.69
C ILE A 380 -6.58 15.59 14.05
N ILE A 381 -5.65 15.57 15.01
CA ILE A 381 -5.91 15.03 16.35
C ILE A 381 -6.94 15.87 17.09
N GLU A 382 -6.82 17.20 17.02
CA GLU A 382 -7.74 18.15 17.66
C GLU A 382 -9.16 18.05 17.10
N GLU A 383 -9.30 17.86 15.78
CA GLU A 383 -10.61 17.74 15.11
C GLU A 383 -11.22 16.33 15.17
N CYS A 384 -10.44 15.31 15.57
CA CYS A 384 -10.87 13.91 15.58
C CYS A 384 -10.72 13.20 16.94
N PRO A 385 -11.18 13.79 18.06
CA PRO A 385 -11.20 13.09 19.35
C PRO A 385 -12.08 11.84 19.28
N GLU A 386 -11.84 10.86 20.16
CA GLU A 386 -12.60 9.59 20.15
C GLU A 386 -14.13 9.79 20.23
N SER A 387 -14.59 10.85 20.89
CA SER A 387 -16.00 11.20 20.99
C SER A 387 -16.70 11.52 19.66
N VAL A 388 -15.94 11.88 18.60
CA VAL A 388 -16.50 12.15 17.27
C VAL A 388 -16.36 10.98 16.30
N TRP A 389 -15.75 9.87 16.74
CA TRP A 389 -15.60 8.69 15.89
C TRP A 389 -16.98 8.09 15.57
N PRO A 390 -17.15 7.54 14.35
CA PRO A 390 -18.37 6.80 14.03
C PRO A 390 -18.66 5.69 15.04
N ARG A 391 -19.95 5.44 15.31
CA ARG A 391 -20.37 4.37 16.21
C ARG A 391 -19.99 3.01 15.62
N ARG A 392 -19.90 2.00 16.49
CA ARG A 392 -19.84 0.60 16.04
C ARG A 392 -21.18 0.23 15.43
N ASP A 393 -21.16 -0.01 14.13
CA ASP A 393 -22.30 -0.34 13.29
C ASP A 393 -22.04 -1.56 12.40
N GLY A 394 -20.93 -2.28 12.64
CA GLY A 394 -20.49 -3.39 11.81
C GLY A 394 -19.84 -2.97 10.50
N SER A 395 -19.45 -1.69 10.36
CA SER A 395 -18.75 -1.16 9.18
C SER A 395 -17.35 -0.66 9.48
N HIS A 396 -16.55 -0.56 8.42
CA HIS A 396 -15.20 0.01 8.43
C HIS A 396 -15.16 1.52 8.76
N HIS A 397 -16.31 2.22 8.80
CA HIS A 397 -16.34 3.69 8.91
C HIS A 397 -15.66 4.22 10.17
N ARG A 398 -15.81 3.52 11.31
CA ARG A 398 -15.16 3.92 12.57
C ARG A 398 -13.63 3.92 12.43
N VAL A 399 -13.10 2.93 11.75
CA VAL A 399 -11.67 2.85 11.43
C VAL A 399 -11.31 3.96 10.43
N ALA A 400 -11.95 3.95 9.27
CA ALA A 400 -11.60 4.80 8.13
C ALA A 400 -11.66 6.31 8.44
N TYR A 401 -12.67 6.75 9.18
CA TYR A 401 -12.92 8.17 9.40
C TYR A 401 -12.79 8.62 10.85
N GLY A 402 -12.30 7.74 11.73
CA GLY A 402 -12.04 7.99 13.14
C GLY A 402 -10.61 7.60 13.54
N MET A 403 -10.33 6.30 13.57
CA MET A 403 -9.04 5.77 14.06
C MET A 403 -7.88 6.06 13.11
N MET A 404 -8.08 5.88 11.80
CA MET A 404 -7.03 6.02 10.80
C MET A 404 -6.46 7.44 10.72
N PRO A 405 -7.28 8.51 10.61
CA PRO A 405 -6.76 9.88 10.68
C PRO A 405 -5.88 10.13 11.91
N VAL A 406 -6.29 9.62 13.08
CA VAL A 406 -5.59 9.81 14.35
C VAL A 406 -4.27 9.04 14.39
N TRP A 407 -4.22 7.78 13.94
CA TRP A 407 -2.95 7.06 13.92
C TRP A 407 -1.98 7.62 12.87
N GLU A 408 -2.48 8.14 11.74
CA GLU A 408 -1.63 8.73 10.69
C GLU A 408 -1.02 10.04 11.20
N ALA A 409 -1.81 10.83 11.91
CA ALA A 409 -1.33 12.02 12.63
C ALA A 409 -0.27 11.67 13.67
N TYR A 410 -0.49 10.65 14.50
CA TYR A 410 0.53 10.19 15.45
C TYR A 410 1.80 9.69 14.73
N SER A 411 1.65 8.93 13.64
CA SER A 411 2.78 8.46 12.83
C SER A 411 3.59 9.62 12.26
N ALA A 412 2.93 10.69 11.82
CA ALA A 412 3.58 11.90 11.32
C ALA A 412 4.29 12.71 12.42
N LEU A 413 3.69 12.85 13.60
CA LEU A 413 4.33 13.47 14.77
C LEU A 413 5.55 12.67 15.24
N ALA A 414 5.44 11.34 15.23
CA ALA A 414 6.55 10.44 15.54
C ALA A 414 7.70 10.64 14.55
N TYR A 415 7.41 10.69 13.26
CA TYR A 415 8.40 10.98 12.21
C TYR A 415 9.07 12.34 12.40
N CYS A 416 8.32 13.41 12.71
CA CYS A 416 8.89 14.73 12.95
C CYS A 416 9.84 14.75 14.15
N ASN A 417 9.44 14.12 15.26
CA ASN A 417 10.28 14.03 16.46
C ASN A 417 11.47 13.10 16.26
N SER A 418 11.33 12.02 15.49
CA SER A 418 12.45 11.13 15.14
C SER A 418 13.50 11.87 14.29
N ASN A 419 13.09 12.69 13.32
CA ASN A 419 14.03 13.51 12.55
C ASN A 419 14.81 14.49 13.44
N ARG A 420 14.16 15.09 14.45
CA ARG A 420 14.82 15.95 15.44
C ARG A 420 15.78 15.15 16.32
N ALA A 421 15.33 13.99 16.80
CA ALA A 421 16.13 13.07 17.62
C ALA A 421 17.44 12.67 16.93
N MET A 422 17.36 12.36 15.64
CA MET A 422 18.51 11.86 14.86
C MET A 422 19.41 12.97 14.31
N GLN A 423 19.01 14.25 14.39
CA GLN A 423 19.79 15.37 13.84
C GLN A 423 21.25 15.42 14.37
N PRO A 424 21.53 15.22 15.68
CA PRO A 424 22.89 15.16 16.19
C PRO A 424 23.73 14.02 15.59
N LEU A 425 23.10 12.95 15.09
CA LEU A 425 23.76 11.74 14.64
C LEU A 425 24.18 11.77 13.16
N HIS A 426 23.74 12.77 12.37
CA HIS A 426 24.00 12.79 10.92
C HIS A 426 25.48 12.96 10.52
N ASN A 427 26.34 13.47 11.41
CA ASN A 427 27.75 13.74 11.12
C ASN A 427 28.68 13.44 12.32
N VAL A 428 28.45 12.32 13.02
CA VAL A 428 29.34 11.89 14.12
C VAL A 428 30.76 11.74 13.59
N GLN A 429 31.71 12.56 14.07
CA GLN A 429 33.09 12.50 13.59
C GLN A 429 33.79 11.24 14.13
N PRO A 430 34.79 10.69 13.42
CA PRO A 430 35.56 9.57 13.94
C PRO A 430 36.13 9.84 15.33
N GLY A 431 36.00 8.86 16.22
CA GLY A 431 36.40 8.99 17.62
C GLY A 431 35.42 9.75 18.51
N GLN A 432 34.27 10.19 17.99
CA GLN A 432 33.22 10.83 18.81
C GLN A 432 32.15 9.86 19.29
N VAL A 433 31.57 10.23 20.42
CA VAL A 433 30.39 9.63 21.04
C VAL A 433 29.30 10.69 21.06
N VAL A 434 28.16 10.42 20.44
CA VAL A 434 27.06 11.38 20.34
C VAL A 434 25.75 10.71 20.73
N LEU A 435 24.98 11.40 21.58
CA LEU A 435 23.60 11.02 21.91
C LEU A 435 22.64 11.68 20.93
N ALA A 436 21.52 11.00 20.68
CA ALA A 436 20.35 11.63 20.08
C ALA A 436 19.82 12.74 21.00
N ASP A 437 18.96 13.62 20.47
CA ASP A 437 18.11 14.44 21.33
C ASP A 437 17.14 13.50 22.08
N LEU A 438 17.37 13.33 23.38
CA LEU A 438 16.70 12.34 24.21
C LEU A 438 15.21 12.63 24.39
N ASP A 439 14.85 13.90 24.49
CA ASP A 439 13.45 14.32 24.66
C ASP A 439 12.68 14.16 23.35
N ALA A 440 13.30 14.51 22.23
CA ALA A 440 12.73 14.25 20.91
C ALA A 440 12.59 12.74 20.64
N ALA A 441 13.59 11.93 21.01
CA ALA A 441 13.54 10.48 20.88
C ALA A 441 12.39 9.89 21.71
N ARG A 442 12.22 10.33 22.97
CA ARG A 442 11.13 9.89 23.84
C ARG A 442 9.76 10.25 23.27
N ARG A 443 9.56 11.51 22.84
CA ARG A 443 8.31 11.93 22.19
C ARG A 443 8.02 11.12 20.92
N ALA A 444 9.04 10.86 20.10
CA ALA A 444 8.88 10.04 18.90
C ALA A 444 8.42 8.62 19.24
N ALA A 445 9.03 8.01 20.25
CA ALA A 445 8.68 6.66 20.71
C ALA A 445 7.24 6.59 21.22
N GLU A 446 6.81 7.56 22.03
CA GLU A 446 5.44 7.63 22.55
C GLU A 446 4.39 7.81 21.43
N TYR A 447 4.69 8.63 20.42
CA TYR A 447 3.80 8.79 19.27
C TYR A 447 3.73 7.53 18.41
N TYR A 448 4.85 6.83 18.19
CA TYR A 448 4.83 5.53 17.51
C TYR A 448 4.02 4.48 18.28
N ASP A 449 4.15 4.42 19.60
CA ASP A 449 3.37 3.52 20.45
C ASP A 449 1.86 3.84 20.35
N LYS A 450 1.48 5.13 20.37
CA LYS A 450 0.08 5.56 20.18
C LYS A 450 -0.47 5.19 18.80
N ALA A 451 0.32 5.34 17.74
CA ALA A 451 -0.09 4.93 16.40
C ALA A 451 -0.27 3.40 16.31
N ALA A 452 0.71 2.65 16.80
CA ALA A 452 0.69 1.18 16.77
C ALA A 452 -0.50 0.59 17.56
N ALA A 453 -0.89 1.21 18.67
CA ALA A 453 -2.02 0.78 19.50
C ALA A 453 -3.38 0.87 18.76
N LEU A 454 -3.53 1.82 17.83
CA LEU A 454 -4.75 1.99 17.05
C LEU A 454 -4.79 1.12 15.79
N GLN A 455 -3.63 0.68 15.28
CA GLN A 455 -3.51 0.07 13.97
C GLN A 455 -3.93 -1.41 13.89
N GLY A 456 -4.09 -2.13 15.01
CA GLY A 456 -4.59 -3.51 15.00
C GLY A 456 -3.84 -4.45 14.04
N ASN A 457 -4.52 -4.91 12.99
CA ASN A 457 -3.98 -5.76 11.91
C ASN A 457 -3.62 -4.97 10.63
N HIS A 458 -3.53 -3.64 10.70
CA HIS A 458 -3.11 -2.79 9.59
C HIS A 458 -1.65 -3.04 9.23
N HIS A 459 -1.35 -3.00 7.93
CA HIS A 459 -0.03 -3.40 7.46
C HIS A 459 1.11 -2.49 7.93
N SER A 460 0.81 -1.25 8.32
CA SER A 460 1.80 -0.27 8.79
C SER A 460 2.25 -0.49 10.24
N ARG A 461 1.50 -1.27 11.03
CA ARG A 461 1.75 -1.44 12.49
C ARG A 461 3.15 -1.92 12.80
N ARG A 462 3.63 -2.89 12.03
CA ARG A 462 5.00 -3.41 12.12
C ARG A 462 6.06 -2.30 12.08
N PHE A 463 5.91 -1.28 11.22
CA PHE A 463 6.87 -0.19 11.10
C PHE A 463 6.84 0.71 12.34
N MET A 464 5.64 1.01 12.85
CA MET A 464 5.50 1.81 14.07
C MET A 464 6.17 1.12 15.25
N MET A 465 6.06 -0.20 15.36
CA MET A 465 6.69 -0.96 16.44
C MET A 465 8.22 -0.95 16.37
N TYR A 466 8.82 -1.16 15.19
CA TYR A 466 10.28 -1.11 15.05
C TYR A 466 10.82 0.32 15.23
N PHE A 467 10.23 1.33 14.61
CA PHE A 467 10.68 2.72 14.77
C PHE A 467 10.47 3.25 16.19
N GLY A 468 9.38 2.87 16.85
CA GLY A 468 9.14 3.17 18.25
C GLY A 468 10.19 2.55 19.17
N LEU A 469 10.54 1.27 18.93
CA LEU A 469 11.54 0.58 19.74
C LEU A 469 12.96 1.14 19.53
N GLU A 470 13.32 1.53 18.29
CA GLU A 470 14.55 2.27 18.01
C GLU A 470 14.59 3.58 18.81
N CYS A 471 13.52 4.38 18.76
CA CYS A 471 13.45 5.64 19.47
C CYS A 471 13.53 5.45 21.00
N TRP A 472 12.90 4.40 21.54
CA TRP A 472 13.03 4.04 22.96
C TRP A 472 14.46 3.64 23.35
N LEU A 473 15.18 2.92 22.50
CA LEU A 473 16.60 2.60 22.74
C LEU A 473 17.45 3.88 22.71
N ARG A 474 17.21 4.80 21.77
CA ARG A 474 17.90 6.10 21.73
C ARG A 474 17.61 6.96 22.97
N ALA A 475 16.37 6.95 23.46
CA ALA A 475 15.95 7.71 24.63
C ALA A 475 16.32 7.04 25.98
N GLY A 476 16.55 5.72 25.98
CA GLY A 476 16.68 4.90 27.17
C GLY A 476 15.37 4.73 27.96
N GLY A 477 15.43 3.93 29.03
CA GLY A 477 14.32 3.78 29.99
C GLY A 477 13.47 2.51 29.85
N LEU A 478 13.71 1.68 28.83
CA LEU A 478 13.15 0.33 28.77
C LEU A 478 14.07 -0.69 29.46
N SER A 479 13.49 -1.69 30.11
CA SER A 479 14.26 -2.84 30.59
C SER A 479 14.64 -3.76 29.43
N VAL A 480 15.70 -4.56 29.61
CA VAL A 480 16.11 -5.58 28.64
C VAL A 480 14.95 -6.54 28.32
N ARG A 481 14.18 -6.93 29.35
CA ARG A 481 12.98 -7.77 29.22
C ARG A 481 11.93 -7.12 28.33
N GLU A 482 11.68 -5.83 28.51
CA GLU A 482 10.67 -5.09 27.74
C GLU A 482 11.09 -4.93 26.27
N VAL A 483 12.37 -4.64 26.00
CA VAL A 483 12.89 -4.58 24.62
C VAL A 483 12.76 -5.94 23.93
N ARG A 484 13.12 -7.04 24.61
CA ARG A 484 12.95 -8.41 24.08
C ARG A 484 11.48 -8.72 23.78
N ARG A 485 10.57 -8.39 24.71
CA ARG A 485 9.13 -8.61 24.57
C ARG A 485 8.57 -7.83 23.37
N ARG A 486 8.85 -6.53 23.28
CA ARG A 486 8.38 -5.67 22.19
C ARG A 486 8.97 -6.06 20.83
N ASN A 487 10.23 -6.48 20.77
CA ASN A 487 10.83 -6.98 19.53
C ASN A 487 10.17 -8.31 19.09
N ALA A 488 9.89 -9.22 20.02
CA ALA A 488 9.16 -10.46 19.72
C ALA A 488 7.74 -10.18 19.21
N GLU A 489 7.04 -9.23 19.83
CA GLU A 489 5.72 -8.77 19.38
C GLU A 489 5.78 -8.17 17.96
N ALA A 490 6.78 -7.33 17.68
CA ALA A 490 6.99 -6.75 16.36
C ALA A 490 7.26 -7.82 15.29
N LYS A 491 8.03 -8.87 15.62
CA LYS A 491 8.28 -10.03 14.74
C LYS A 491 7.03 -10.86 14.49
N GLU A 492 6.15 -11.01 15.48
CA GLU A 492 4.86 -11.68 15.29
C GLU A 492 3.95 -10.90 14.35
N VAL A 493 3.77 -9.60 14.59
CA VAL A 493 2.97 -8.71 13.72
C VAL A 493 3.53 -8.71 12.29
N ASP A 494 4.85 -8.67 12.14
CA ASP A 494 5.51 -8.76 10.83
C ASP A 494 5.17 -10.08 10.12
N ARG A 495 5.21 -11.21 10.83
CA ARG A 495 4.86 -12.53 10.27
C ARG A 495 3.39 -12.61 9.87
N GLU A 496 2.48 -12.19 10.77
CA GLU A 496 1.03 -12.20 10.53
C GLU A 496 0.69 -11.35 9.31
N THR A 497 1.21 -10.14 9.27
CA THR A 497 0.90 -9.22 8.18
C THR A 497 1.56 -9.64 6.87
N SER A 498 2.75 -10.27 6.91
CA SER A 498 3.43 -10.78 5.70
C SER A 498 2.65 -11.90 5.00
N ARG A 499 1.75 -12.58 5.71
CA ARG A 499 0.84 -13.58 5.15
C ARG A 499 0.06 -13.07 3.94
N TRP A 500 -0.39 -11.81 4.00
CA TRP A 500 -1.20 -11.21 2.93
C TRP A 500 -0.45 -10.13 2.16
N PHE A 501 0.41 -9.35 2.81
CA PHE A 501 1.11 -8.23 2.16
C PHE A 501 2.48 -8.63 1.61
N GLY A 502 2.96 -9.85 1.85
CA GLY A 502 4.29 -10.30 1.44
C GLY A 502 5.37 -9.99 2.49
N GLU A 503 6.50 -10.66 2.35
CA GLU A 503 7.63 -10.50 3.25
C GLU A 503 8.19 -9.08 3.14
N MET A 504 8.43 -8.47 4.28
CA MET A 504 9.30 -7.30 4.33
C MET A 504 10.76 -7.72 4.16
N SER A 505 11.56 -6.84 3.59
CA SER A 505 13.01 -6.95 3.72
C SER A 505 13.36 -6.97 5.22
N ALA A 506 14.04 -8.02 5.65
CA ALA A 506 14.56 -8.15 7.01
C ALA A 506 15.57 -7.05 7.36
N ASP A 507 16.06 -6.31 6.36
CA ASP A 507 17.19 -5.37 6.46
C ASP A 507 16.79 -3.92 6.72
N THR A 508 15.63 -3.66 7.35
CA THR A 508 15.34 -2.27 7.74
C THR A 508 16.39 -1.80 8.78
N PRO A 509 16.96 -0.59 8.64
CA PRO A 509 17.99 -0.10 9.56
C PRO A 509 17.57 -0.15 11.04
N ALA A 510 16.30 0.17 11.33
CA ALA A 510 15.75 0.11 12.69
C ALA A 510 15.78 -1.31 13.27
N ARG A 511 15.36 -2.31 12.49
CA ARG A 511 15.40 -3.73 12.91
C ARG A 511 16.82 -4.21 13.12
N GLN A 512 17.74 -3.91 12.20
CA GLN A 512 19.15 -4.26 12.32
C GLN A 512 19.78 -3.63 13.57
N PHE A 513 19.47 -2.36 13.82
CA PHE A 513 19.89 -1.66 15.04
C PHE A 513 19.38 -2.38 16.30
N ILE A 514 18.07 -2.65 16.39
CA ILE A 514 17.46 -3.33 17.55
C ILE A 514 18.09 -4.71 17.78
N GLU A 515 18.26 -5.51 16.72
CA GLU A 515 18.84 -6.85 16.80
C GLU A 515 20.30 -6.78 17.25
N SER A 516 21.09 -5.84 16.72
CA SER A 516 22.48 -5.61 17.15
C SER A 516 22.57 -5.21 18.64
N GLN A 517 21.64 -4.39 19.14
CA GLN A 517 21.60 -4.03 20.56
C GLN A 517 21.21 -5.23 21.43
N LEU A 518 20.29 -6.06 20.97
CA LEU A 518 19.87 -7.29 21.66
C LEU A 518 20.96 -8.36 21.71
N ASP A 519 21.75 -8.48 20.66
CA ASP A 519 22.92 -9.37 20.64
C ASP A 519 23.99 -8.85 21.61
N SER A 520 24.27 -7.55 21.58
CA SER A 520 25.24 -6.89 22.47
C SER A 520 24.89 -7.08 23.95
N ILE A 521 23.63 -6.86 24.33
CA ILE A 521 23.20 -7.06 25.72
C ILE A 521 23.18 -8.53 26.13
N THR A 522 22.87 -9.44 25.20
CA THR A 522 22.89 -10.88 25.49
C THR A 522 24.31 -11.35 25.79
N GLU A 523 25.30 -10.86 25.05
CA GLU A 523 26.70 -11.16 25.33
C GLU A 523 27.16 -10.51 26.64
N HIS A 524 26.79 -9.26 26.91
CA HIS A 524 27.12 -8.58 28.16
C HIS A 524 26.56 -9.31 29.39
N MET A 525 25.31 -9.80 29.33
CA MET A 525 24.69 -10.60 30.39
C MET A 525 25.39 -11.94 30.63
N ARG A 526 26.02 -12.55 29.60
CA ARG A 526 26.83 -13.77 29.77
C ARG A 526 28.13 -13.47 30.50
N GLN A 527 28.72 -12.31 30.25
CA GLN A 527 30.01 -11.90 30.82
C GLN A 527 29.86 -11.31 32.23
N ASP A 528 28.74 -10.64 32.52
CA ASP A 528 28.45 -10.04 33.83
C ASP A 528 27.09 -10.53 34.38
N PRO A 529 27.10 -11.53 35.29
CA PRO A 529 25.88 -12.07 35.91
C PRO A 529 25.07 -11.07 36.73
N ARG A 530 25.60 -9.88 37.03
CA ARG A 530 24.88 -8.81 37.75
C ARG A 530 23.86 -8.13 36.83
N VAL A 531 24.06 -8.19 35.52
CA VAL A 531 23.14 -7.61 34.55
C VAL A 531 21.95 -8.55 34.35
N ARG A 532 20.81 -8.15 34.91
CA ARG A 532 19.55 -8.90 34.84
C ARG A 532 18.69 -8.41 33.68
N ASP A 533 17.71 -9.21 33.28
CA ASP A 533 16.73 -8.82 32.27
C ASP A 533 15.84 -7.65 32.74
N THR A 534 15.72 -7.44 34.05
CA THR A 534 15.03 -6.28 34.64
C THR A 534 15.82 -4.99 34.55
N ALA A 535 17.12 -5.03 34.22
CA ALA A 535 17.96 -3.84 34.18
C ALA A 535 17.46 -2.84 33.13
N ILE A 536 17.40 -1.57 33.51
CA ILE A 536 17.02 -0.48 32.61
C ILE A 536 18.18 -0.12 31.68
N ILE A 537 17.91 -0.11 30.38
CA ILE A 537 18.89 0.29 29.36
C ILE A 537 19.01 1.82 29.36
N LYS A 538 20.25 2.30 29.45
CA LYS A 538 20.63 3.70 29.27
C LYS A 538 20.39 4.16 27.83
N PRO A 539 20.21 5.45 27.56
CA PRO A 539 20.21 5.99 26.20
C PRO A 539 21.36 5.41 25.36
N VAL A 540 21.05 4.88 24.17
CA VAL A 540 22.05 4.25 23.28
C VAL A 540 22.70 5.32 22.38
N PRO A 541 23.95 5.75 22.67
CA PRO A 541 24.71 6.66 21.82
C PRO A 541 25.20 5.99 20.53
N THR A 542 25.59 6.81 19.56
CA THR A 542 26.34 6.38 18.37
C THR A 542 27.82 6.74 18.49
N PHE A 543 28.67 5.74 18.24
CA PHE A 543 30.13 5.83 18.30
C PHE A 543 30.69 5.64 16.89
N ASN A 544 31.48 6.60 16.40
CA ASN A 544 32.14 6.44 15.10
C ASN A 544 33.54 5.87 15.25
N MET A 545 33.70 4.59 14.88
CA MET A 545 34.92 3.80 15.01
C MET A 545 35.82 3.86 13.76
N ARG A 546 35.49 4.67 12.74
CA ARG A 546 36.17 4.61 11.43
C ARG A 546 37.65 4.99 11.43
N VAL A 547 38.15 5.65 12.48
CA VAL A 547 39.56 6.15 12.55
C VAL A 547 40.21 5.79 13.91
N THR A 548 39.62 4.89 14.69
CA THR A 548 40.21 4.50 15.98
C THR A 548 41.35 3.50 15.78
N ASP A 549 42.46 3.70 16.50
CA ASP A 549 43.63 2.80 16.60
C ASP A 549 43.19 1.33 16.77
N PRO A 550 43.78 0.35 16.07
CA PRO A 550 43.52 -1.08 16.30
C PRO A 550 43.67 -1.54 17.77
N ASN A 551 44.44 -0.82 18.58
CA ASN A 551 44.63 -1.07 20.02
C ASN A 551 43.66 -0.27 20.93
N TRP A 552 42.71 0.45 20.34
CA TRP A 552 41.78 1.30 21.05
C TRP A 552 40.84 0.51 21.97
N LYS A 553 40.51 1.09 23.13
CA LYS A 553 39.57 0.52 24.11
C LYS A 553 38.31 1.39 24.23
N PRO A 554 37.10 0.80 24.33
CA PRO A 554 35.84 1.54 24.52
C PRO A 554 35.86 2.56 25.67
N SER A 555 36.58 2.27 26.75
CA SER A 555 36.74 3.15 27.91
C SER A 555 37.47 4.48 27.61
N GLN A 556 38.14 4.60 26.46
CA GLN A 556 38.89 5.81 26.08
C GLN A 556 38.00 6.93 25.52
N VAL A 557 36.78 6.63 25.07
CA VAL A 557 35.87 7.64 24.52
C VAL A 557 34.58 7.77 25.33
N ALA A 558 34.15 6.67 25.97
CA ALA A 558 33.01 6.68 26.89
C ALA A 558 33.42 6.02 28.22
N GLY A 559 34.14 6.76 29.05
CA GLY A 559 34.49 6.38 30.42
C GLY A 559 33.30 6.47 31.38
N PRO A 560 33.49 6.16 32.67
CA PRO A 560 32.44 6.25 33.69
C PRO A 560 31.73 7.62 33.71
N ASP A 561 32.48 8.71 33.52
CA ASP A 561 31.95 10.08 33.52
C ASP A 561 30.89 10.33 32.43
N PHE A 562 30.95 9.61 31.30
CA PHE A 562 29.92 9.68 30.26
C PHE A 562 28.67 8.90 30.66
N TRP A 563 28.83 7.70 31.23
CA TRP A 563 27.71 6.78 31.50
C TRP A 563 26.99 7.04 32.82
N LEU A 564 27.70 7.51 33.85
CA LEU A 564 27.16 7.74 35.19
C LEU A 564 26.00 8.75 35.21
N PRO A 565 26.04 9.87 34.48
CA PRO A 565 24.93 10.83 34.47
C PRO A 565 23.69 10.34 33.71
N LEU A 566 23.83 9.32 32.84
CA LEU A 566 22.72 8.85 32.01
C LEU A 566 21.75 7.97 32.80
N PRO A 567 20.43 8.15 32.64
CA PRO A 567 19.44 7.36 33.37
C PRO A 567 19.47 5.90 32.93
N GLY A 568 19.37 4.97 33.87
CA GLY A 568 19.41 3.52 33.63
C GLY A 568 20.64 2.85 34.24
N GLU A 569 20.69 1.53 34.09
CA GLU A 569 21.64 0.63 34.76
C GLU A 569 22.68 0.06 33.78
N VAL A 570 22.27 -0.18 32.54
CA VAL A 570 23.09 -0.86 31.50
C VAL A 570 23.38 0.08 30.35
N GLY A 571 24.65 0.22 29.98
CA GLY A 571 25.07 0.94 28.77
C GLY A 571 25.17 0.00 27.57
N LEU A 572 24.63 0.44 26.43
CA LEU A 572 24.82 -0.18 25.12
C LEU A 572 25.24 0.89 24.12
N ALA A 573 25.91 0.53 23.03
CA ALA A 573 26.40 1.49 22.05
C ALA A 573 26.17 1.03 20.61
N ASP A 574 25.82 1.99 19.76
CA ASP A 574 25.73 1.83 18.31
C ASP A 574 27.07 2.17 17.65
N CYS A 575 27.79 1.16 17.16
CA CYS A 575 29.15 1.36 16.64
C CYS A 575 29.18 1.41 15.11
N LEU A 576 29.55 2.57 14.55
CA LEU A 576 29.80 2.74 13.12
C LEU A 576 31.22 2.26 12.79
N PHE A 577 31.36 1.04 12.28
CA PHE A 577 32.64 0.49 11.85
C PHE A 577 33.08 1.08 10.49
N PRO A 578 34.39 1.03 10.15
CA PRO A 578 34.81 1.09 8.76
C PRO A 578 34.06 -0.01 8.00
N SER A 579 33.52 0.30 6.82
CA SER A 579 32.95 -0.71 5.93
C SER A 579 34.02 -1.80 5.71
N ARG A 580 33.76 -3.01 6.20
CA ARG A 580 34.68 -4.15 6.06
C ARG A 580 34.98 -4.39 4.58
N THR A 581 36.25 -4.22 4.21
CA THR A 581 37.01 -5.31 3.58
C THR A 581 37.42 -6.31 4.65
#